data_AF-A0A9P5PI05-F1
#
_entry.id   AF-A0A9P5PI05-F1
#
_cell.length_a   1.000
_cell.length_b   1.000
_cell.length_c   1.000
_cell.angle_alpha   90.00
_cell.angle_beta   90.00
_cell.angle_gamma   90.00
#
_symmetry.space_group_name_H-M   'P 1'
#
loop_
_entity.id
_entity.type
_entity.pdbx_description
1 polymer ?
#
loop_
_entity_poly.entity_id
_entity_poly.type
_entity_poly.pdbx_seq_one_letter_code
_entity_poly.pdbx_strand_id
1 'polypeptide(L)'
;MRGWSTSGMIHALTKCHNVDSFTIIIGEFFGTGTASRPRLIQARSLDIGGTFSGDQYQGIELLNSLIATQLKSLTLRKLGGIRWKLSLLDFISRSQCPLRTLTLHDIPIDQHLLQLLSLVPTLISLTMEIYSNIDDTLLNGLVATPELSISPRLQQFDLVCHYRQTENRHLDNTVPRILAMAESRLRPSSSVESLERFSVKYEVLASSGWDLNSESLLRLQRLNETGMKASIKVVDSFHKLRYR
;
A
#
# COMPACT_ATOMS: atom_id res chain seq x y z
N MET A 1 29.69 -10.87 -1.60
CA MET A 1 29.56 -10.05 -0.37
C MET A 1 28.66 -10.81 0.61
N ARG A 2 28.97 -10.84 1.91
CA ARG A 2 28.06 -11.46 2.89
C ARG A 2 26.98 -10.44 3.26
N GLY A 3 25.71 -10.81 3.07
CA GLY A 3 24.57 -10.00 3.50
C GLY A 3 24.47 -9.87 5.02
N TRP A 4 23.62 -8.97 5.50
CA TRP A 4 23.34 -8.79 6.93
C TRP A 4 22.31 -9.79 7.45
N SER A 5 22.61 -10.51 8.52
CA SER A 5 21.61 -11.38 9.17
C SER A 5 20.47 -10.59 9.77
N THR A 6 19.26 -11.18 9.79
CA THR A 6 18.07 -10.60 10.45
C THR A 6 18.40 -10.19 11.88
N SER A 7 19.12 -11.03 12.63
CA SER A 7 19.56 -10.73 13.99
C SER A 7 20.54 -9.56 14.07
N GLY A 8 21.49 -9.45 13.14
CA GLY A 8 22.42 -8.33 13.03
C GLY A 8 21.71 -7.02 12.71
N MET A 9 20.75 -7.05 11.78
CA MET A 9 19.90 -5.90 11.45
C MET A 9 19.10 -5.44 12.66
N ILE A 10 18.37 -6.35 13.31
CA ILE A 10 17.60 -6.03 14.52
C ILE A 10 18.50 -5.44 15.60
N HIS A 11 19.68 -6.02 15.83
CA HIS A 11 20.62 -5.49 16.81
C HIS A 11 20.99 -4.04 16.49
N ALA A 12 21.38 -3.74 15.25
CA ALA A 12 21.71 -2.38 14.83
C ALA A 12 20.52 -1.43 15.01
N LEU A 13 19.32 -1.79 14.56
CA LEU A 13 18.10 -0.97 14.71
C LEU A 13 17.84 -0.61 16.18
N THR A 14 18.01 -1.56 17.10
CA THR A 14 17.78 -1.32 18.54
C THR A 14 18.81 -0.40 19.20
N LYS A 15 19.96 -0.17 18.57
CA LYS A 15 21.02 0.72 19.06
C LYS A 15 20.91 2.14 18.50
N CYS A 16 20.07 2.35 17.50
CA CYS A 16 19.88 3.62 16.83
C CYS A 16 18.77 4.45 17.53
N HIS A 17 19.08 5.03 18.68
CA HIS A 17 18.10 5.77 19.51
C HIS A 17 17.67 7.14 18.95
N ASN A 18 18.46 7.73 18.06
CA ASN A 18 18.21 9.07 17.49
C ASN A 18 17.82 9.02 16.01
N VAL A 19 17.47 7.84 15.48
CA VAL A 19 17.12 7.67 14.07
C VAL A 19 15.61 7.56 13.94
N ASP A 20 14.99 8.62 13.40
CA ASP A 20 13.54 8.70 13.24
C ASP A 20 13.00 7.83 12.08
N SER A 21 13.84 7.51 11.10
CA SER A 21 13.42 6.82 9.88
C SER A 21 14.44 5.76 9.47
N PHE A 22 13.95 4.55 9.19
CA PHE A 22 14.77 3.46 8.66
C PHE A 22 14.28 3.05 7.27
N THR A 23 15.23 2.86 6.36
CA THR A 23 14.99 2.20 5.07
C THR A 23 15.85 0.94 5.04
N ILE A 24 15.19 -0.19 4.89
CA ILE A 24 15.79 -1.52 4.95
C ILE A 24 15.54 -2.20 3.62
N ILE A 25 16.60 -2.30 2.83
CA ILE A 25 16.58 -2.99 1.54
C ILE A 25 17.18 -4.38 1.76
N ILE A 26 16.34 -5.39 1.70
CA ILE A 26 16.67 -6.78 1.90
C ILE A 26 17.12 -7.34 0.55
N GLY A 27 18.43 -7.63 0.46
CA GLY A 27 19.06 -8.32 -0.67
C GLY A 27 18.90 -9.84 -0.59
N GLU A 28 19.60 -10.55 -1.49
CA GLU A 28 19.73 -12.01 -1.39
C GLU A 28 20.37 -12.41 -0.06
N PHE A 29 19.66 -13.22 0.72
CA PHE A 29 20.13 -13.70 2.01
C PHE A 29 20.23 -15.22 2.05
N PHE A 30 21.28 -15.70 2.70
CA PHE A 30 21.56 -17.11 2.92
C PHE A 30 21.46 -17.39 4.44
N GLY A 31 20.25 -17.61 4.93
CA GLY A 31 20.07 -18.05 6.32
C GLY A 31 18.62 -18.03 6.78
N THR A 32 18.18 -19.12 7.42
CA THR A 32 16.91 -19.22 8.14
C THR A 32 17.13 -18.74 9.58
N GLY A 33 16.81 -17.48 9.85
CA GLY A 33 16.84 -16.96 11.21
C GLY A 33 15.65 -17.49 12.00
N THR A 34 15.88 -18.14 13.14
CA THR A 34 14.79 -18.40 14.07
C THR A 34 14.30 -17.06 14.62
N ALA A 35 12.98 -16.83 14.57
CA ALA A 35 12.35 -15.61 15.05
C ALA A 35 12.76 -15.36 16.52
N SER A 36 13.58 -14.34 16.74
CA SER A 36 13.99 -13.93 18.07
C SER A 36 12.84 -13.18 18.76
N ARG A 37 12.87 -13.08 20.10
CA ARG A 37 11.89 -12.27 20.85
C ARG A 37 11.80 -10.86 20.24
N PRO A 38 10.59 -10.32 20.01
CA PRO A 38 10.44 -9.00 19.40
C PRO A 38 11.17 -7.92 20.19
N ARG A 39 11.79 -6.97 19.49
CA ARG A 39 12.59 -5.89 20.10
C ARG A 39 12.04 -4.52 19.77
N LEU A 40 12.09 -3.63 20.76
CA LEU A 40 11.64 -2.26 20.63
C LEU A 40 12.63 -1.44 19.79
N ILE A 41 12.10 -0.72 18.79
CA ILE A 41 12.81 0.30 18.03
C ILE A 41 12.12 1.67 18.22
N GLN A 42 12.92 2.73 18.19
CA GLN A 42 12.46 4.12 18.32
C GLN A 42 12.34 4.77 16.94
N ALA A 43 11.56 4.14 16.05
CA ALA A 43 11.34 4.63 14.69
C ALA A 43 9.96 5.28 14.55
N ARG A 44 9.90 6.41 13.83
CA ARG A 44 8.66 7.06 13.38
C ARG A 44 8.29 6.68 11.96
N SER A 45 9.28 6.33 11.13
CA SER A 45 9.08 5.81 9.78
C SER A 45 9.91 4.56 9.55
N LEU A 46 9.32 3.58 8.88
CA LEU A 46 9.95 2.31 8.54
C LEU A 46 9.59 1.94 7.11
N ASP A 47 10.60 1.79 6.27
CA ASP A 47 10.49 1.30 4.90
C ASP A 47 11.23 -0.03 4.81
N ILE A 48 10.52 -1.11 4.53
CA ILE A 48 11.08 -2.46 4.37
C ILE A 48 10.77 -2.92 2.96
N GLY A 49 11.82 -3.19 2.18
CA GLY A 49 11.67 -3.68 0.81
C GLY A 49 12.59 -4.85 0.51
N GLY A 50 12.06 -5.89 -0.15
CA GLY A 50 12.87 -6.92 -0.78
C GLY A 50 13.39 -6.48 -2.15
N THR A 51 14.56 -6.97 -2.56
CA THR A 51 15.07 -6.76 -3.92
C THR A 51 14.47 -7.77 -4.90
N PHE A 52 14.30 -9.03 -4.46
CA PHE A 52 13.80 -10.15 -5.25
C PHE A 52 12.59 -10.83 -4.61
N SER A 53 11.85 -11.63 -5.39
CA SER A 53 10.67 -12.38 -4.92
C SER A 53 11.01 -13.50 -3.93
N GLY A 54 12.28 -13.89 -3.79
CA GLY A 54 12.74 -14.83 -2.76
C GLY A 54 12.89 -14.21 -1.36
N ASP A 55 12.99 -12.88 -1.26
CA ASP A 55 13.35 -12.16 -0.03
C ASP A 55 12.15 -11.92 0.91
N GLN A 56 10.97 -12.39 0.49
CA GLN A 56 9.67 -12.15 1.13
C GLN A 56 9.63 -12.60 2.59
N TYR A 57 10.25 -13.74 2.89
CA TYR A 57 10.25 -14.32 4.25
C TYR A 57 11.04 -13.48 5.26
N GLN A 58 12.06 -12.75 4.81
CA GLN A 58 12.93 -12.01 5.71
C GLN A 58 12.30 -10.70 6.15
N GLY A 59 11.59 -10.01 5.25
CA GLY A 59 10.80 -8.86 5.64
C GLY A 59 9.70 -9.24 6.63
N ILE A 60 9.12 -10.43 6.47
CA ILE A 60 8.17 -11.02 7.42
C ILE A 60 8.84 -11.32 8.77
N GLU A 61 9.99 -11.99 8.79
CA GLU A 61 10.74 -12.27 10.02
C GLU A 61 11.16 -10.99 10.75
N LEU A 62 11.56 -9.97 10.00
CA LEU A 62 11.91 -8.67 10.52
C LEU A 62 10.70 -8.01 11.18
N LEU A 63 9.55 -7.95 10.51
CA LEU A 63 8.31 -7.44 11.11
C LEU A 63 7.93 -8.21 12.38
N ASN A 64 8.04 -9.53 12.36
CA ASN A 64 7.75 -10.38 13.52
C ASN A 64 8.71 -10.12 14.69
N SER A 65 9.92 -9.66 14.42
CA SER A 65 10.96 -9.43 15.42
C SER A 65 11.02 -7.98 15.94
N LEU A 66 10.10 -7.10 15.49
CA LEU A 66 10.11 -5.69 15.85
C LEU A 66 8.85 -5.28 16.66
N ILE A 67 9.03 -4.25 17.48
CA ILE A 67 7.99 -3.45 18.14
C ILE A 67 8.33 -1.99 17.88
N ALA A 68 7.39 -1.21 17.32
CA ALA A 68 7.64 0.18 16.96
C ALA A 68 6.50 1.10 17.46
N THR A 69 6.49 1.40 18.76
CA THR A 69 5.36 2.11 19.42
C THR A 69 5.14 3.56 18.95
N GLN A 70 6.14 4.16 18.31
CA GLN A 70 6.07 5.53 17.80
C GLN A 70 5.87 5.60 16.28
N LEU A 71 5.68 4.46 15.61
CA LEU A 71 5.61 4.38 14.16
C LEU A 71 4.37 5.12 13.63
N LYS A 72 4.60 6.09 12.75
CA LYS A 72 3.58 6.87 12.06
C LYS A 72 3.50 6.54 10.58
N SER A 73 4.58 6.06 9.98
CA SER A 73 4.68 5.73 8.56
C SER A 73 5.30 4.35 8.37
N LEU A 74 4.64 3.50 7.60
CA LEU A 74 5.11 2.17 7.23
C LEU A 74 5.02 1.99 5.72
N THR A 75 6.16 1.67 5.11
CA THR A 75 6.25 1.30 3.69
C THR A 75 6.73 -0.13 3.58
N LEU A 76 5.99 -0.95 2.85
CA LEU A 76 6.31 -2.36 2.63
C LEU A 76 6.41 -2.61 1.12
N ARG A 77 7.55 -3.15 0.68
CA ARG A 77 7.81 -3.40 -0.74
C ARG A 77 8.14 -4.86 -1.00
N LYS A 78 7.43 -5.49 -1.93
CA LYS A 78 7.65 -6.88 -2.35
C LYS A 78 7.63 -7.86 -1.17
N LEU A 79 6.80 -7.60 -0.16
CA LEU A 79 6.52 -8.55 0.92
C LEU A 79 5.44 -9.54 0.44
N GLY A 80 5.83 -10.47 -0.42
CA GLY A 80 4.94 -11.54 -0.85
C GLY A 80 4.84 -12.70 0.15
N GLY A 81 4.18 -13.77 -0.26
CA GLY A 81 4.00 -14.98 0.54
C GLY A 81 2.68 -15.02 1.31
N ILE A 82 2.28 -16.21 1.77
CA ILE A 82 0.93 -16.41 2.35
C ILE A 82 0.80 -15.72 3.73
N ARG A 83 1.92 -15.42 4.40
CA ARG A 83 1.95 -15.01 5.82
C ARG A 83 2.17 -13.52 6.08
N TRP A 84 2.46 -12.69 5.07
CA TRP A 84 2.76 -11.26 5.29
C TRP A 84 1.62 -10.55 6.03
N LYS A 85 0.38 -10.94 5.73
CA LYS A 85 -0.86 -10.42 6.32
C LYS A 85 -0.89 -10.60 7.83
N LEU A 86 -0.72 -11.84 8.28
CA LEU A 86 -0.70 -12.20 9.69
C LEU A 86 0.44 -11.50 10.41
N SER A 87 1.62 -11.46 9.81
CA SER A 87 2.77 -10.81 10.42
C SER A 87 2.63 -9.29 10.52
N LEU A 88 1.99 -8.65 9.55
CA LEU A 88 1.71 -7.23 9.61
C LEU A 88 0.63 -6.91 10.65
N LEU A 89 -0.43 -7.72 10.71
CA LEU A 89 -1.47 -7.62 11.75
C LEU A 89 -0.86 -7.78 13.15
N ASP A 90 -0.06 -8.83 13.35
CA ASP A 90 0.64 -9.09 14.61
C ASP A 90 1.60 -7.96 14.96
N PHE A 91 2.33 -7.42 13.98
CA PHE A 91 3.23 -6.28 14.16
C PHE A 91 2.48 -5.03 14.60
N ILE A 92 1.38 -4.67 13.94
CA ILE A 92 0.55 -3.51 14.26
C ILE A 92 -0.06 -3.66 15.66
N SER A 93 -0.68 -4.82 15.92
CA SER A 93 -1.32 -5.14 17.21
C SER A 93 -0.32 -5.08 18.36
N ARG A 94 0.87 -5.68 18.18
CA ARG A 94 1.94 -5.67 19.18
C ARG A 94 2.56 -4.29 19.36
N SER A 95 2.71 -3.52 18.29
CA SER A 95 3.33 -2.20 18.35
C SER A 95 2.39 -1.13 18.91
N GLN A 96 1.07 -1.31 18.81
CA GLN A 96 0.06 -0.32 19.20
C GLN A 96 0.40 1.09 18.69
N CYS A 97 0.97 1.14 17.49
CA CYS A 97 1.56 2.36 16.95
C CYS A 97 0.48 3.28 16.38
N PRO A 98 0.63 4.61 16.48
CA PRO A 98 -0.29 5.58 15.91
C PRO A 98 -0.05 5.72 14.40
N LEU A 99 -0.14 4.61 13.67
CA LEU A 99 0.16 4.54 12.25
C LEU A 99 -0.82 5.43 11.47
N ARG A 100 -0.27 6.39 10.71
CA ARG A 100 -1.01 7.38 9.93
C ARG A 100 -0.88 7.17 8.43
N THR A 101 0.26 6.67 8.00
CA THR A 101 0.57 6.44 6.58
C THR A 101 0.98 5.00 6.37
N LEU A 102 0.33 4.31 5.44
CA LEU A 102 0.66 2.97 5.01
C LEU A 102 0.86 2.95 3.49
N THR A 103 2.02 2.47 3.05
CA THR A 103 2.34 2.30 1.64
C THR A 103 2.67 0.85 1.34
N LEU A 104 1.93 0.23 0.43
CA LEU A 104 2.08 -1.17 0.04
C LEU A 104 2.49 -1.24 -1.43
N HIS A 105 3.68 -1.77 -1.72
CA HIS A 105 4.19 -1.95 -3.07
C HIS A 105 4.31 -3.43 -3.42
N ASP A 106 3.67 -3.85 -4.50
CA ASP A 106 3.73 -5.22 -5.02
C ASP A 106 3.33 -6.27 -3.98
N ILE A 107 2.26 -5.98 -3.24
CA ILE A 107 1.71 -6.85 -2.20
C ILE A 107 0.35 -7.38 -2.70
N PRO A 108 0.13 -8.70 -2.70
CA PRO A 108 -1.14 -9.28 -3.13
C PRO A 108 -2.29 -8.77 -2.28
N ILE A 109 -3.25 -8.07 -2.88
CA ILE A 109 -4.36 -7.50 -2.14
C ILE A 109 -5.54 -8.46 -2.10
N ASP A 110 -6.10 -8.65 -0.91
CA ASP A 110 -7.30 -9.44 -0.67
C ASP A 110 -8.14 -8.86 0.48
N GLN A 111 -9.21 -9.58 0.85
CA GLN A 111 -10.11 -9.21 1.95
C GLN A 111 -9.41 -8.97 3.31
N HIS A 112 -8.22 -9.52 3.55
CA HIS A 112 -7.51 -9.32 4.81
C HIS A 112 -6.89 -7.93 4.92
N LEU A 113 -6.65 -7.25 3.79
CA LEU A 113 -6.27 -5.84 3.82
C LEU A 113 -7.39 -5.01 4.47
N LEU A 114 -8.65 -5.34 4.20
CA LEU A 114 -9.79 -4.63 4.81
C LEU A 114 -9.81 -4.83 6.33
N GLN A 115 -9.48 -6.03 6.82
CA GLN A 115 -9.35 -6.31 8.25
C GLN A 115 -8.18 -5.56 8.88
N LEU A 116 -7.05 -5.46 8.19
CA LEU A 116 -5.92 -4.66 8.66
C LEU A 116 -6.30 -3.21 8.83
N LEU A 117 -7.00 -2.68 7.83
CA LEU A 117 -7.38 -1.28 7.80
C LEU A 117 -8.43 -0.95 8.88
N SER A 118 -9.28 -1.90 9.29
CA SER A 118 -10.18 -1.71 10.44
C SER A 118 -9.46 -1.72 11.80
N LEU A 119 -8.28 -2.33 11.89
CA LEU A 119 -7.46 -2.40 13.10
C LEU A 119 -6.52 -1.19 13.27
N VAL A 120 -6.39 -0.34 12.26
CA VAL A 120 -5.59 0.89 12.32
C VAL A 120 -6.49 2.12 12.24
N PRO A 121 -7.21 2.46 13.32
CA PRO A 121 -8.16 3.56 13.33
C PRO A 121 -7.49 4.94 13.19
N THR A 122 -6.16 5.03 13.26
CA THR A 122 -5.38 6.26 13.09
C THR A 122 -4.92 6.51 11.65
N LEU A 123 -5.21 5.58 10.73
CA LEU A 123 -4.73 5.65 9.36
C LEU A 123 -5.47 6.75 8.59
N ILE A 124 -4.71 7.73 8.09
CA ILE A 124 -5.23 8.86 7.30
C ILE A 124 -4.80 8.80 5.84
N SER A 125 -3.72 8.06 5.54
CA SER A 125 -3.15 7.96 4.20
C SER A 125 -2.82 6.50 3.86
N LEU A 126 -3.38 6.03 2.76
CA LEU A 126 -3.12 4.70 2.21
C LEU A 126 -2.66 4.85 0.76
N THR A 127 -1.49 4.30 0.45
CA THR A 127 -0.97 4.20 -0.91
C THR A 127 -0.80 2.73 -1.27
N MET A 128 -1.36 2.31 -2.39
CA MET A 128 -1.22 0.95 -2.92
C MET A 128 -0.62 1.01 -4.31
N GLU A 129 0.54 0.41 -4.50
CA GLU A 129 1.22 0.28 -5.78
C GLU A 129 1.21 -1.18 -6.21
N ILE A 130 0.44 -1.49 -7.26
CA ILE A 130 0.08 -2.84 -7.64
C ILE A 130 0.64 -3.13 -9.02
N TYR A 131 1.39 -4.23 -9.13
CA TYR A 131 1.93 -4.73 -10.40
C TYR A 131 1.17 -5.98 -10.92
N SER A 132 0.14 -6.40 -10.21
CA SER A 132 -0.76 -7.52 -10.54
C SER A 132 -2.18 -7.06 -10.86
N ASN A 133 -3.03 -7.99 -11.30
CA ASN A 133 -4.46 -7.73 -11.45
C ASN A 133 -5.10 -7.37 -10.09
N ILE A 134 -5.98 -6.36 -10.09
CA ILE A 134 -6.79 -6.00 -8.92
C ILE A 134 -7.94 -6.98 -8.82
N ASP A 135 -8.09 -7.61 -7.65
CA ASP A 135 -9.23 -8.49 -7.37
C ASP A 135 -10.53 -7.67 -7.27
N ASP A 136 -11.58 -8.13 -7.97
CA ASP A 136 -12.92 -7.58 -7.89
C ASP A 136 -13.45 -7.56 -6.46
N THR A 137 -13.03 -8.51 -5.62
CA THR A 137 -13.39 -8.61 -4.20
C THR A 137 -12.86 -7.43 -3.40
N LEU A 138 -11.64 -6.95 -3.69
CA LEU A 138 -11.09 -5.76 -3.05
C LEU A 138 -11.88 -4.52 -3.45
N LEU A 139 -12.09 -4.32 -4.75
CA LEU A 139 -12.86 -3.16 -5.24
C LEU A 139 -14.27 -3.17 -4.65
N ASN A 140 -14.90 -4.34 -4.59
CA ASN A 140 -16.19 -4.50 -3.92
C ASN A 140 -16.09 -4.20 -2.43
N GLY A 141 -15.07 -4.67 -1.71
CA GLY A 141 -14.91 -4.38 -0.29
C GLY A 141 -14.68 -2.89 0.01
N LEU A 142 -13.95 -2.19 -0.86
CA LEU A 142 -13.73 -0.76 -0.75
C LEU A 142 -15.00 0.06 -1.08
N VAL A 143 -15.84 -0.42 -2.00
CA VAL A 143 -17.08 0.23 -2.46
C VAL A 143 -18.30 -0.12 -1.57
N ALA A 144 -18.47 -1.38 -1.19
CA ALA A 144 -19.76 -1.96 -0.82
C ALA A 144 -20.06 -1.95 0.68
N THR A 145 -19.12 -1.57 1.55
CA THR A 145 -19.37 -1.64 3.01
C THR A 145 -19.23 -0.29 3.71
N PRO A 146 -20.37 0.33 4.08
CA PRO A 146 -20.43 1.40 5.08
C PRO A 146 -20.00 0.91 6.48
N GLU A 147 -20.21 -0.37 6.80
CA GLU A 147 -19.95 -0.96 8.13
C GLU A 147 -18.54 -1.54 8.29
N LEU A 148 -17.97 -2.15 7.23
CA LEU A 148 -16.51 -2.37 7.12
C LEU A 148 -15.79 -1.10 6.64
N SER A 149 -16.43 0.08 6.76
CA SER A 149 -15.81 1.32 6.32
C SER A 149 -14.63 1.64 7.24
N ILE A 150 -13.47 1.21 6.75
CA ILE A 150 -12.14 1.74 7.01
C ILE A 150 -12.08 3.28 6.86
N SER A 151 -13.14 3.87 6.32
CA SER A 151 -13.13 5.08 5.52
C SER A 151 -13.71 6.36 6.15
N PRO A 152 -14.22 6.45 7.39
CA PRO A 152 -14.56 7.77 7.91
C PRO A 152 -13.34 8.62 8.27
N ARG A 153 -12.11 8.09 8.16
CA ARG A 153 -10.88 8.78 8.59
C ARG A 153 -9.80 8.84 7.52
N LEU A 154 -9.95 8.08 6.44
CA LEU A 154 -8.97 8.08 5.37
C LEU A 154 -9.14 9.38 4.58
N GLN A 155 -8.17 10.27 4.72
CA GLN A 155 -8.14 11.58 4.05
C GLN A 155 -7.45 11.50 2.69
N GLN A 156 -6.53 10.54 2.53
CA GLN A 156 -5.78 10.32 1.30
C GLN A 156 -5.78 8.85 0.90
N PHE A 157 -6.22 8.58 -0.32
CA PHE A 157 -6.10 7.27 -0.95
C PHE A 157 -5.44 7.41 -2.32
N ASP A 158 -4.29 6.77 -2.47
CA ASP A 158 -3.57 6.72 -3.74
C ASP A 158 -3.46 5.27 -4.21
N LEU A 159 -3.98 5.00 -5.41
CA LEU A 159 -3.87 3.71 -6.07
C LEU A 159 -3.03 3.87 -7.34
N VAL A 160 -1.89 3.18 -7.39
CA VAL A 160 -0.98 3.15 -8.54
C VAL A 160 -1.04 1.76 -9.13
N CYS A 161 -1.55 1.64 -10.34
CA CYS A 161 -1.67 0.38 -11.07
C CYS A 161 -0.63 0.36 -12.20
N HIS A 162 0.27 -0.61 -12.15
CA HIS A 162 1.23 -0.89 -13.21
C HIS A 162 0.69 -2.04 -14.05
N TYR A 163 0.23 -1.74 -15.25
CA TYR A 163 -0.38 -2.74 -16.11
C TYR A 163 0.56 -3.14 -17.25
N ARG A 164 0.80 -4.45 -17.39
CA ARG A 164 1.37 -5.04 -18.60
C ARG A 164 0.21 -5.56 -19.44
N GLN A 165 0.08 -5.02 -20.65
CA GLN A 165 -1.08 -5.12 -21.54
C GLN A 165 -1.40 -6.54 -22.07
N THR A 166 -0.80 -7.60 -21.55
CA THR A 166 -1.01 -8.96 -22.07
C THR A 166 -2.42 -9.50 -21.81
N GLU A 167 -3.24 -8.86 -20.97
CA GLU A 167 -4.60 -9.32 -20.61
C GLU A 167 -5.65 -8.18 -20.69
N ASN A 168 -5.86 -7.66 -21.91
CA ASN A 168 -6.61 -6.43 -22.25
C ASN A 168 -8.14 -6.37 -21.91
N ARG A 169 -8.68 -7.10 -20.92
CA ARG A 169 -10.16 -7.13 -20.67
C ARG A 169 -10.63 -6.69 -19.29
N HIS A 170 -9.75 -6.49 -18.31
CA HIS A 170 -10.17 -6.21 -16.92
C HIS A 170 -10.10 -4.72 -16.50
N LEU A 171 -9.49 -3.85 -17.33
CA LEU A 171 -9.32 -2.43 -17.01
C LEU A 171 -10.61 -1.61 -17.14
N ASP A 172 -11.49 -1.95 -18.10
CA ASP A 172 -12.71 -1.20 -18.40
C ASP A 172 -13.67 -1.08 -17.20
N ASN A 173 -13.64 -2.07 -16.30
CA ASN A 173 -14.47 -2.06 -15.09
C ASN A 173 -13.76 -1.45 -13.87
N THR A 174 -12.44 -1.34 -13.88
CA THR A 174 -11.66 -0.97 -12.69
C THR A 174 -11.80 0.53 -12.41
N VAL A 175 -11.61 1.38 -13.43
CA VAL A 175 -11.72 2.85 -13.29
C VAL A 175 -13.12 3.32 -12.87
N PRO A 176 -14.21 2.89 -13.53
CA PRO A 176 -15.55 3.32 -13.12
C PRO A 176 -15.90 2.90 -11.69
N ARG A 177 -15.42 1.75 -11.22
CA ARG A 177 -15.66 1.27 -9.84
C ARG A 177 -14.87 2.06 -8.81
N ILE A 178 -13.63 2.39 -9.13
CA ILE A 178 -12.78 3.25 -8.28
C ILE A 178 -13.37 4.67 -8.20
N LEU A 179 -13.87 5.24 -9.31
CA LEU A 179 -14.59 6.51 -9.31
C LEU A 179 -15.90 6.45 -8.51
N ALA A 180 -16.65 5.35 -8.62
CA ALA A 180 -17.85 5.11 -7.82
C ALA A 180 -17.56 5.08 -6.32
N MET A 181 -16.41 4.51 -5.93
CA MET A 181 -15.93 4.55 -4.55
C MET A 181 -15.67 5.97 -4.09
N ALA A 182 -14.96 6.79 -4.88
CA ALA A 182 -14.69 8.18 -4.50
C ALA A 182 -15.99 9.01 -4.37
N GLU A 183 -16.92 8.84 -5.32
CA GLU A 183 -18.21 9.53 -5.30
C GLU A 183 -19.09 9.15 -4.10
N SER A 184 -19.06 7.88 -3.66
CA SER A 184 -19.80 7.46 -2.48
C SER A 184 -19.33 8.16 -1.19
N ARG A 185 -18.09 8.68 -1.19
CA ARG A 185 -17.48 9.43 -0.08
C ARG A 185 -17.73 10.94 -0.13
N LEU A 186 -18.32 11.45 -1.21
CA LEU A 186 -18.74 12.85 -1.30
C LEU A 186 -20.06 13.12 -0.58
N ARG A 187 -20.86 12.07 -0.31
CA ARG A 187 -22.15 12.24 0.36
C ARG A 187 -21.89 12.51 1.84
N PRO A 188 -22.27 13.69 2.37
CA PRO A 188 -22.08 14.00 3.77
C PRO A 188 -23.10 13.18 4.57
N SER A 189 -22.70 12.01 5.06
CA SER A 189 -23.26 11.53 6.31
C SER A 189 -22.53 12.26 7.43
N SER A 190 -23.26 12.74 8.42
CA SER A 190 -22.81 13.65 9.48
C SER A 190 -21.72 13.09 10.43
N SER A 191 -21.09 11.96 10.09
CA SER A 191 -20.16 11.20 10.94
C SER A 191 -18.86 10.75 10.27
N VAL A 192 -18.64 11.12 9.00
CA VAL A 192 -17.51 10.64 8.18
C VAL A 192 -16.64 11.85 7.82
N GLU A 193 -15.36 11.87 8.23
CA GLU A 193 -14.43 12.89 7.72
C GLU A 193 -14.34 12.73 6.20
N SER A 194 -14.44 13.84 5.48
CA SER A 194 -14.44 13.84 4.02
C SER A 194 -13.08 13.40 3.49
N LEU A 195 -13.07 12.46 2.55
CA LEU A 195 -11.88 12.11 1.77
C LEU A 195 -11.40 13.37 1.00
N GLU A 196 -10.25 13.92 1.39
CA GLU A 196 -9.73 15.17 0.83
C GLU A 196 -9.00 14.95 -0.51
N ARG A 197 -8.31 13.81 -0.62
CA ARG A 197 -7.47 13.48 -1.77
C ARG A 197 -7.69 12.06 -2.25
N PHE A 198 -7.82 11.95 -3.56
CA PHE A 198 -8.01 10.68 -4.23
C PHE A 198 -7.20 10.63 -5.52
N SER A 199 -6.17 9.79 -5.60
CA SER A 199 -5.38 9.67 -6.83
C SER A 199 -5.44 8.26 -7.36
N VAL A 200 -5.69 8.13 -8.66
CA VAL A 200 -5.52 6.87 -9.38
C VAL A 200 -4.52 7.09 -10.49
N LYS A 201 -3.42 6.35 -10.47
CA LYS A 201 -2.39 6.46 -11.50
C LYS A 201 -2.29 5.12 -12.23
N TYR A 202 -2.49 5.15 -13.54
CA TYR A 202 -2.28 4.02 -14.42
C TYR A 202 -0.98 4.22 -15.17
N GLU A 203 -0.01 3.34 -14.91
CA GLU A 203 1.19 3.24 -15.73
C GLU A 203 0.96 2.10 -16.72
N VAL A 204 0.71 2.49 -17.98
CA VAL A 204 0.46 1.54 -19.06
C VAL A 204 1.74 1.44 -19.87
N LEU A 205 2.29 0.24 -19.95
CA LEU A 205 3.43 -0.08 -20.81
C LEU A 205 2.92 -0.42 -22.23
N ALA A 206 2.18 0.49 -22.88
CA ALA A 206 1.53 0.24 -24.17
C ALA A 206 1.62 1.41 -25.16
N SER A 207 1.75 1.08 -26.44
CA SER A 207 1.81 2.01 -27.59
C SER A 207 0.46 2.27 -28.26
N SER A 208 -0.65 1.82 -27.66
CA SER A 208 -2.00 1.96 -28.21
C SER A 208 -2.91 2.67 -27.21
N GLY A 209 -3.57 3.72 -27.69
CA GLY A 209 -4.39 4.65 -26.90
C GLY A 209 -5.38 3.94 -25.98
N TRP A 210 -5.14 4.06 -24.68
CA TRP A 210 -6.19 3.84 -23.70
C TRP A 210 -7.00 5.12 -23.59
N ASP A 211 -8.23 5.08 -24.08
CA ASP A 211 -9.16 6.20 -23.97
C ASP A 211 -10.04 5.99 -22.73
N LEU A 212 -9.94 6.92 -21.78
CA LEU A 212 -10.95 7.07 -20.74
C LEU A 212 -12.30 7.31 -21.42
N ASN A 213 -13.29 6.47 -21.13
CA ASN A 213 -14.64 6.72 -21.61
C ASN A 213 -15.15 8.08 -21.09
N SER A 214 -16.02 8.72 -21.86
CA SER A 214 -16.56 10.05 -21.56
C SER A 214 -17.25 10.10 -20.20
N GLU A 215 -17.89 9.00 -19.78
CA GLU A 215 -18.51 8.87 -18.47
C GLU A 215 -17.49 9.01 -17.33
N SER A 216 -16.34 8.32 -17.41
CA SER A 216 -15.29 8.39 -16.39
C SER A 216 -14.67 9.79 -16.29
N LEU A 217 -14.53 10.49 -17.42
CA LEU A 217 -14.08 11.88 -17.45
C LEU A 217 -15.07 12.82 -16.75
N LEU A 218 -16.37 12.68 -17.03
CA LEU A 218 -17.41 13.47 -16.38
C LEU A 218 -17.48 13.20 -14.87
N ARG A 219 -17.32 11.94 -14.45
CA ARG A 219 -17.22 11.56 -13.03
C ARG A 219 -16.01 12.19 -12.35
N LEU A 220 -14.84 12.15 -13.01
CA LEU A 220 -13.63 12.79 -12.51
C LEU A 220 -13.78 14.31 -12.37
N GLN A 221 -14.42 14.96 -13.34
CA GLN A 221 -14.69 16.40 -13.29
C GLN A 221 -15.60 16.75 -12.12
N ARG A 222 -16.71 16.01 -11.94
CA ARG A 222 -17.62 16.21 -10.80
C ARG A 222 -16.93 16.06 -9.45
N LEU A 223 -16.06 15.05 -9.30
CA LEU A 223 -15.25 14.90 -8.08
C LEU A 223 -14.40 16.15 -7.82
N ASN A 224 -13.71 16.67 -8.84
CA ASN A 224 -12.91 17.88 -8.71
C ASN A 224 -13.73 19.13 -8.38
N GLU A 225 -14.94 19.27 -8.95
CA GLU A 225 -15.87 20.38 -8.65
C GLU A 225 -16.35 20.36 -7.19
N THR A 226 -16.40 19.19 -6.56
CA THR A 226 -16.72 19.06 -5.13
C THR A 226 -15.55 19.37 -4.19
N GLY A 227 -14.39 19.78 -4.71
CA GLY A 227 -13.19 20.11 -3.94
C GLY A 227 -12.26 18.92 -3.67
N MET A 228 -12.66 17.70 -4.04
CA MET A 228 -11.80 16.52 -3.96
C MET A 228 -10.71 16.60 -5.02
N LYS A 229 -9.45 16.41 -4.62
CA LYS A 229 -8.35 16.32 -5.60
C LYS A 229 -8.35 14.94 -6.25
N ALA A 230 -9.06 14.81 -7.37
CA ALA A 230 -9.20 13.58 -8.13
C ALA A 230 -8.38 13.65 -9.44
N SER A 231 -7.45 12.72 -9.63
CA SER A 231 -6.69 12.64 -10.88
C SER A 231 -6.59 11.21 -11.38
N ILE A 232 -6.78 11.03 -12.69
CA ILE A 232 -6.42 9.83 -13.42
C ILE A 232 -5.27 10.19 -14.35
N LYS A 233 -4.10 9.60 -14.13
CA LYS A 233 -2.94 9.81 -15.00
C LYS A 233 -2.58 8.53 -15.72
N VAL A 234 -2.55 8.61 -17.04
CA VAL A 234 -2.01 7.56 -17.92
C VAL A 234 -0.58 7.92 -18.21
N VAL A 235 0.35 7.07 -17.80
CA VAL A 235 1.76 7.25 -18.14
C VAL A 235 2.10 6.24 -19.21
N ASP A 236 2.26 6.73 -20.44
CA ASP A 236 2.87 5.93 -21.51
C ASP A 236 4.38 5.81 -21.22
N SER A 237 4.81 4.58 -20.97
CA SER A 237 6.17 4.28 -20.52
C SER A 237 7.13 4.04 -21.69
N PHE A 238 6.68 4.13 -22.95
CA PHE A 238 7.49 3.80 -24.12
C PHE A 238 8.73 4.68 -24.32
N HIS A 239 8.83 5.85 -23.67
CA HIS A 239 9.99 6.74 -23.80
C HIS A 239 11.13 6.49 -22.80
N LYS A 240 10.98 5.56 -21.84
CA LYS A 240 12.04 5.28 -20.85
C LYS A 240 12.90 4.04 -21.11
N LEU A 241 12.62 3.26 -22.16
CA LEU A 241 13.38 2.03 -22.48
C LEU A 241 14.37 2.15 -23.64
N ARG A 242 14.59 3.35 -24.19
CA ARG A 242 15.73 3.62 -25.07
C ARG A 242 16.73 4.47 -24.32
N TYR A 243 17.61 3.86 -23.51
CA TYR A 243 19.01 4.27 -23.32
C TYR A 243 19.68 3.34 -22.29
N ARG A 244 20.76 2.71 -22.76
CA ARG A 244 21.74 1.81 -22.10
C ARG A 244 21.40 0.33 -22.12
#